data_AF-A4N2X9-F1
#
_entry.id   AF-A4N2X9-F1
#
_cell.length_a   1.000
_cell.length_b   1.000
_cell.length_c   1.000
_cell.angle_alpha   90.00
_cell.angle_beta   90.00
_cell.angle_gamma   90.00
#
_symmetry.space_group_name_H-M   'P 1'
#
loop_
_entity.id
_entity.type
_entity.pdbx_description
1 polymer ?
#
loop_
_entity_poly.entity_id
_entity_poly.type
_entity_poly.pdbx_seq_one_letter_code
_entity_poly.pdbx_strand_id
1 'polypeptide(L)'
;MQEFISMATEFAQKHTLLAVSWFAIFVMVIYTFYKGATSKFKVITHNEVIRLINSDEAIVVDLRSLEEFQRGHIINSINVLPSEIKKSKHRKIRVA
;
A
#
# COMPACT_ATOMS: atom_id res chain seq x y z
N MET A 1 28.97 27.56 1.45
CA MET A 1 28.64 26.42 2.34
C MET A 1 28.65 26.86 3.80
N GLN A 2 29.73 27.44 4.32
CA GLN A 2 29.77 27.97 5.70
C GLN A 2 28.59 28.90 6.05
N GLU A 3 28.29 29.87 5.18
CA GLU A 3 27.20 30.83 5.44
C GLU A 3 25.80 30.22 5.44
N PHE A 4 25.59 29.14 4.67
CA PHE A 4 24.33 28.43 4.67
C PHE A 4 24.10 27.67 5.98
N ILE A 5 25.14 27.02 6.50
CA ILE A 5 25.06 26.25 7.74
C ILE A 5 24.78 27.16 8.94
N SER A 6 25.37 28.37 8.97
CA SER A 6 25.05 29.35 10.01
C SER A 6 23.59 29.80 9.93
N MET A 7 23.09 30.14 8.75
CA MET A 7 21.68 30.54 8.57
C MET A 7 20.69 29.41 8.93
N ALA A 8 20.99 28.17 8.55
CA ALA A 8 20.17 27.01 8.89
C ALA A 8 20.14 26.76 10.41
N THR A 9 21.28 26.93 11.07
CA THR A 9 21.40 26.78 12.53
C THR A 9 20.59 27.86 13.26
N GLU A 10 20.70 29.12 12.84
CA GLU A 10 19.91 30.22 13.40
C GLU A 10 18.40 30.01 13.22
N PHE A 11 17.98 29.54 12.04
CA PHE A 11 16.58 29.20 11.78
C PHE A 11 16.10 28.06 12.68
N ALA A 12 16.87 26.99 12.83
CA ALA A 12 16.51 25.86 13.68
C ALA A 12 16.38 26.26 15.16
N GLN A 13 17.22 27.20 15.63
CA GLN A 13 17.14 27.73 16.99
C GLN A 13 15.93 28.64 17.22
N LYS A 14 15.61 29.51 16.24
CA LYS A 14 14.45 30.43 16.33
C LYS A 14 13.11 29.74 16.08
N HIS A 15 13.11 28.67 15.27
CA HIS A 15 11.92 27.95 14.83
C HIS A 15 12.02 26.44 15.12
N THR A 16 12.40 26.09 16.36
CA THR A 16 12.62 24.71 16.80
C THR A 16 11.46 23.78 16.48
N LEU A 17 10.22 24.23 16.69
CA LEU A 17 9.03 23.43 16.39
C LEU A 17 8.96 23.06 14.91
N LEU A 18 9.19 24.03 14.00
CA LEU A 18 9.16 23.78 12.56
C LEU A 18 10.27 22.84 12.13
N ALA A 19 11.49 23.02 12.67
CA ALA A 19 12.62 22.14 12.37
C ALA A 19 12.34 20.69 12.80
N VAL A 20 11.82 20.50 14.03
CA VAL A 20 11.46 19.17 14.54
C VAL A 20 10.32 18.54 13.71
N SER A 21 9.27 19.31 13.40
CA SER A 21 8.16 18.82 12.57
C SER A 21 8.64 18.41 11.17
N TRP A 22 9.53 19.19 10.56
CA TRP A 22 10.09 18.84 9.25
C TRP A 22 10.86 17.52 9.31
N PHE A 23 11.73 17.33 10.31
CA PHE A 23 12.45 16.07 10.49
C PHE A 23 11.52 14.89 10.77
N ALA A 24 10.47 15.08 11.58
CA ALA A 24 9.49 14.04 11.86
C ALA A 24 8.76 13.59 10.59
N ILE A 25 8.30 14.53 9.76
CA ILE A 25 7.67 14.25 8.46
C ILE A 25 8.68 13.57 7.52
N PHE A 26 9.91 14.06 7.46
CA PHE A 26 10.97 13.47 6.63
C PHE A 26 11.21 12.00 6.98
N VAL A 27 11.35 11.67 8.27
CA VAL A 27 11.50 10.28 8.73
C VAL A 27 10.27 9.45 8.39
N MET A 28 9.06 10.00 8.55
CA MET A 28 7.82 9.31 8.19
C MET A 28 7.76 8.98 6.69
N VAL A 29 8.18 9.90 5.83
CA VAL A 29 8.26 9.69 4.38
C VAL A 29 9.27 8.59 4.04
N ILE A 30 10.46 8.61 4.63
CA ILE A 30 11.44 7.51 4.44
C ILE A 30 10.85 6.17 4.88
N TYR A 31 10.12 6.15 6.00
CA TYR A 31 9.44 4.96 6.48
C TYR A 31 8.37 4.44 5.51
N THR A 32 7.58 5.31 4.87
CA THR A 32 6.57 4.87 3.89
C THR A 32 7.22 4.25 2.66
N PHE A 33 8.32 4.81 2.16
CA PHE A 33 9.09 4.23 1.05
C PHE A 33 9.69 2.87 1.43
N TYR A 34 10.31 2.77 2.61
CA TYR A 34 10.87 1.50 3.08
C TYR A 34 9.81 0.40 3.22
N LYS A 35 8.64 0.74 3.79
CA LYS A 35 7.51 -0.19 3.92
C LYS A 35 6.97 -0.62 2.56
N GLY A 36 6.90 0.30 1.59
CA GLY A 36 6.48 -0.01 0.23
C GLY A 36 7.47 -0.96 -0.47
N ALA A 37 8.77 -0.68 -0.36
CA ALA A 37 9.83 -1.48 -0.98
C ALA A 37 10.01 -2.87 -0.35
N THR A 38 9.77 -3.01 0.95
CA THR A 38 9.91 -4.29 1.68
C THR A 38 8.59 -5.07 1.81
N SER A 39 7.49 -4.59 1.21
CA SER A 39 6.22 -5.29 1.23
C SER A 39 6.32 -6.65 0.53
N LYS A 40 5.82 -7.71 1.18
CA LYS A 40 5.75 -9.07 0.59
C LYS A 40 4.75 -9.19 -0.56
N PHE A 41 3.92 -8.17 -0.75
CA PHE A 41 2.92 -8.10 -1.81
C PHE A 41 3.05 -6.78 -2.56
N LYS A 42 2.90 -6.83 -3.88
CA LYS A 42 2.91 -5.67 -4.75
C LYS A 42 1.53 -5.03 -4.76
N VAL A 43 1.46 -3.73 -4.45
CA VAL A 43 0.26 -2.92 -4.70
C VAL A 43 0.29 -2.53 -6.17
N ILE A 44 -0.81 -2.78 -6.87
CA ILE A 44 -0.96 -2.52 -8.31
C ILE A 44 -2.05 -1.48 -8.55
N THR A 45 -1.90 -0.74 -9.65
CA THR A 45 -2.87 0.27 -10.10
C THR A 45 -4.04 -0.35 -10.85
N HIS A 46 -5.14 0.38 -11.01
CA HIS A 46 -6.31 -0.06 -11.78
C HIS A 46 -5.95 -0.50 -13.21
N ASN A 47 -5.09 0.26 -13.89
CA ASN A 47 -4.65 -0.07 -15.26
C ASN A 47 -3.83 -1.36 -15.29
N GLU A 48 -3.00 -1.60 -14.29
CA GLU A 48 -2.26 -2.87 -14.18
C GLU A 48 -3.20 -4.04 -13.93
N VAL A 49 -4.23 -3.89 -13.08
CA VAL A 49 -5.24 -4.93 -12.85
C VAL A 49 -5.94 -5.32 -14.15
N ILE A 50 -6.38 -4.34 -14.95
CA ILE A 50 -7.05 -4.62 -16.24
C ILE A 50 -6.13 -5.40 -17.18
N ARG A 51 -4.85 -5.00 -17.28
CA ARG A 51 -3.88 -5.72 -18.09
C ARG A 51 -3.69 -7.16 -17.60
N LEU A 52 -3.52 -7.36 -16.30
CA LEU A 52 -3.34 -8.69 -15.70
C LEU A 52 -4.54 -9.60 -15.95
N ILE A 53 -5.76 -9.07 -15.86
CA ILE A 53 -6.99 -9.84 -16.15
C ILE A 53 -7.04 -10.24 -17.62
N ASN A 54 -6.71 -9.32 -18.53
CA ASN A 54 -6.87 -9.53 -19.96
C ASN A 54 -5.71 -10.28 -20.63
N SER A 55 -4.52 -10.24 -20.06
CA SER A 55 -3.29 -10.76 -20.69
C SER A 55 -2.62 -11.88 -19.90
N ASP A 56 -2.79 -11.90 -18.58
CA ASP A 56 -2.05 -12.80 -17.68
C ASP A 56 -2.98 -13.74 -16.89
N GLU A 57 -4.22 -13.94 -17.36
CA GLU A 57 -5.24 -14.84 -16.76
C GLU A 57 -5.37 -14.68 -15.23
N ALA A 58 -5.31 -13.42 -14.76
CA ALA A 58 -5.23 -13.16 -13.33
C ALA A 58 -6.52 -13.52 -12.59
N ILE A 59 -6.37 -14.25 -11.47
CA ILE A 59 -7.47 -14.55 -10.57
C ILE A 59 -7.69 -13.38 -9.61
N VAL A 60 -8.85 -12.73 -9.71
CA VAL A 60 -9.25 -11.66 -8.80
C VAL A 60 -10.00 -12.25 -7.61
N VAL A 61 -9.49 -12.01 -6.40
CA VAL A 61 -10.14 -12.45 -5.15
C VAL A 61 -10.64 -11.23 -4.39
N ASP A 62 -11.95 -11.16 -4.19
CA ASP A 62 -12.60 -10.07 -3.45
C ASP A 62 -12.83 -10.49 -2.00
N LEU A 63 -12.23 -9.77 -1.06
CA LEU A 63 -12.24 -10.08 0.37
C LEU A 63 -13.37 -9.37 1.15
N ARG A 64 -14.21 -8.60 0.46
CA ARG A 64 -15.31 -7.85 1.07
C ARG A 64 -16.44 -8.78 1.52
N SER A 65 -17.42 -8.23 2.25
CA SER A 65 -18.61 -8.97 2.62
C SER A 65 -19.40 -9.43 1.39
N LEU A 66 -20.15 -10.53 1.53
CA LEU A 66 -20.96 -11.05 0.43
C LEU A 66 -22.00 -10.03 -0.05
N GLU A 67 -22.56 -9.23 0.86
CA GLU A 67 -23.54 -8.20 0.53
C GLU A 67 -22.93 -7.09 -0.35
N GLU A 68 -21.73 -6.61 -0.04
CA GLU A 68 -21.00 -5.64 -0.86
C GLU A 68 -20.63 -6.23 -2.23
N PHE A 69 -20.24 -7.50 -2.26
CA PHE A 69 -19.91 -8.19 -3.50
C PHE A 69 -21.12 -8.29 -4.43
N GLN A 70 -22.29 -8.62 -3.90
CA GLN A 70 -23.54 -8.73 -4.66
C GLN A 70 -24.03 -7.38 -5.21
N ARG A 71 -23.76 -6.26 -4.51
CA ARG A 71 -24.09 -4.91 -5.00
C ARG A 71 -23.22 -4.47 -6.19
N GLY A 72 -22.05 -5.07 -6.37
CA GLY A 72 -21.15 -4.78 -7.46
C GLY A 72 -19.73 -5.30 -7.20
N HIS A 73 -19.20 -6.04 -8.16
CA HIS A 73 -17.87 -6.63 -8.09
C HIS A 73 -17.21 -6.66 -9.48
N ILE A 74 -15.90 -6.90 -9.51
CA ILE A 74 -15.16 -7.11 -10.75
C ILE A 74 -15.64 -8.42 -11.37
N ILE A 75 -15.97 -8.40 -12.66
CA ILE A 75 -16.46 -9.57 -13.40
C ILE A 75 -15.45 -10.72 -13.26
N ASN A 76 -15.97 -11.94 -13.04
CA ASN A 76 -15.19 -13.17 -12.81
C ASN A 76 -14.34 -13.21 -11.53
N SER A 77 -14.47 -12.23 -10.63
CA SER A 77 -13.81 -12.31 -9.32
C SER A 77 -14.48 -13.32 -8.39
N ILE A 78 -13.70 -13.86 -7.45
CA ILE A 78 -14.15 -14.85 -6.47
C ILE A 78 -14.24 -14.17 -5.12
N ASN A 79 -15.43 -14.13 -4.52
CA ASN A 79 -15.59 -13.63 -3.16
C ASN A 79 -15.08 -14.67 -2.14
N VAL A 80 -14.14 -14.26 -1.28
CA VAL A 80 -13.62 -15.10 -0.20
C VAL A 80 -13.42 -14.25 1.04
N LEU A 81 -14.18 -14.54 2.11
CA LEU A 81 -14.01 -13.84 3.38
C LEU A 81 -12.63 -14.15 4.00
N PRO A 82 -11.93 -13.17 4.60
CA PRO A 82 -10.65 -13.40 5.27
C PRO A 82 -10.71 -14.48 6.37
N SER A 83 -11.87 -14.64 7.01
CA SER A 83 -12.12 -15.69 8.00
C SER A 83 -12.15 -17.09 7.40
N GLU A 84 -12.58 -17.24 6.14
CA GLU A 84 -12.58 -18.51 5.41
C GLU A 84 -11.16 -18.89 4.95
N ILE A 85 -10.33 -17.92 4.57
CA ILE A 85 -8.94 -18.17 4.14
C ILE A 85 -8.12 -18.78 5.27
N LYS A 86 -8.32 -18.32 6.51
CA LYS A 86 -7.60 -18.88 7.68
C LYS A 86 -8.08 -20.28 8.07
N LYS A 87 -9.35 -20.61 7.82
CA LYS A 87 -9.95 -21.91 8.18
C LYS A 87 -9.81 -22.96 7.08
N SER A 88 -9.80 -22.54 5.82
CA SER A 88 -9.65 -23.40 4.65
C SER A 88 -8.18 -23.57 4.31
N LYS A 89 -7.62 -24.78 4.50
CA LYS A 89 -6.33 -25.13 3.89
C LYS A 89 -6.46 -25.06 2.37
N HIS A 90 -6.14 -23.90 1.79
CA HIS A 90 -5.58 -23.68 0.44
C HIS A 90 -6.37 -24.25 -0.77
N ARG A 91 -7.59 -24.76 -0.59
CA ARG A 91 -8.25 -25.56 -1.63
C ARG A 91 -9.02 -24.74 -2.67
N LYS A 92 -9.44 -23.51 -2.34
CA LYS A 92 -10.23 -22.64 -3.22
C LYS A 92 -9.38 -21.77 -4.16
N ILE A 93 -8.09 -21.60 -3.89
CA ILE A 93 -7.17 -20.78 -4.69
C ILE A 93 -5.98 -21.68 -5.06
N ARG A 94 -6.19 -22.59 -6.02
CA ARG A 94 -5.08 -23.29 -6.67
C ARG A 94 -4.66 -22.43 -7.85
N VAL A 95 -3.72 -21.52 -7.61
CA VAL A 95 -2.94 -20.93 -8.70
C VAL A 95 -2.00 -22.06 -9.13
N ALA A 96 -2.21 -22.58 -10.34
CA ALA A 96 -1.32 -23.58 -10.94
C ALA A 96 0.04 -22.95 -11.26
#